data_AF-A0A7W0PWB5-F1
#
_entry.id   AF-A0A7W0PWB5-F1
#
_cell.length_a   1.000
_cell.length_b   1.000
_cell.length_c   1.000
_cell.angle_alpha   90.00
_cell.angle_beta   90.00
_cell.angle_gamma   90.00
#
_symmetry.space_group_name_H-M   'P 1'
#
loop_
_entity.id
_entity.type
_entity.pdbx_description
1 polymer ?
#
loop_
_entity_poly.entity_id
_entity_poly.type
_entity_poly.pdbx_seq_one_letter_code
_entity_poly.pdbx_strand_id
1 'polypeptide(L)' 'MHGGGVQLVAESERELVVRMTGLCAGCPYKQPCIDGTLRPLLAHLGLAVEVVGWRISDEARENLRTWKGRV' A
#
# COMPACT_ATOMS: atom_id res chain seq x y z
N MET A 1 -6.50 4.11 -12.26
CA MET A 1 -5.82 3.75 -10.99
C MET A 1 -5.21 2.34 -11.10
N HIS A 2 -4.05 2.05 -10.49
CA HIS A 2 -3.15 0.92 -10.84
C HIS A 2 -3.56 -0.51 -10.43
N GLY A 3 -4.78 -0.83 -9.98
CA GLY A 3 -5.13 -2.24 -9.62
C GLY A 3 -4.32 -2.81 -8.45
N GLY A 4 -3.82 -1.94 -7.58
CA GLY A 4 -3.12 -2.27 -6.34
C GLY A 4 -3.41 -1.21 -5.28
N GLY A 5 -2.89 -1.41 -4.07
CA GLY A 5 -3.21 -0.53 -2.96
C GLY A 5 -2.27 -0.70 -1.77
N VAL A 6 -2.73 -0.18 -0.65
CA VAL A 6 -2.08 -0.25 0.65
C VAL A 6 -3.04 -0.96 1.60
N GLN A 7 -2.54 -1.97 2.30
CA GLN A 7 -3.32 -2.73 3.28
C GLN A 7 -2.73 -2.53 4.66
N LEU A 8 -3.59 -2.26 5.63
CA LEU A 8 -3.23 -2.22 7.04
C LEU A 8 -2.86 -3.63 7.52
N VAL A 9 -1.69 -3.75 8.14
CA VAL A 9 -1.18 -5.00 8.73
C VAL A 9 -1.35 -4.97 10.23
N ALA A 10 -0.99 -3.85 10.85
CA ALA A 10 -1.18 -3.60 12.27
C ALA A 10 -1.34 -2.11 12.53
N GLU A 11 -2.02 -1.78 13.61
CA GLU A 11 -2.24 -0.42 14.08
C GLU A 11 -2.06 -0.38 15.60
N SER A 12 -1.45 0.72 16.06
CA SER A 12 -1.37 1.09 17.47
C SER A 12 -1.57 2.60 17.60
N GLU A 13 -1.60 3.11 18.83
CA GLU A 13 -1.72 4.54 19.11
C GLU A 13 -0.55 5.39 18.59
N ARG A 14 0.57 4.76 18.19
CA ARG A 14 1.79 5.46 17.78
C ARG A 14 2.33 5.04 16.42
N GLU A 15 1.82 3.96 15.85
CA GLU A 15 2.39 3.34 14.66
C GLU A 15 1.33 2.67 13.79
N LEU A 16 1.47 2.89 12.48
CA LEU A 16 0.76 2.17 11.42
C LEU A 16 1.76 1.31 10.66
N VAL A 17 1.49 0.00 10.65
CA VAL A 17 2.24 -0.96 9.84
C VAL A 17 1.39 -1.30 8.62
N VAL A 18 1.89 -0.95 7.44
CA VAL A 18 1.17 -1.18 6.18
C VAL A 18 1.99 -2.03 5.22
N ARG A 19 1.32 -2.62 4.24
CA ARG A 19 1.97 -3.33 3.12
C ARG A 19 1.38 -2.92 1.79
N MET A 20 2.19 -2.99 0.74
CA MET A 20 1.73 -2.77 -0.63
C MET A 20 1.10 -4.04 -1.19
N THR A 21 0.00 -3.90 -1.92
CA THR A 21 -0.78 -5.01 -2.48
C THR A 21 -1.10 -4.83 -3.97
N GLY A 22 -1.50 -5.92 -4.64
CA GLY A 22 -1.87 -5.95 -6.06
C GLY A 22 -0.70 -5.55 -6.95
N LEU A 23 -0.98 -4.76 -7.99
CA LEU A 23 0.03 -4.24 -8.92
C LEU A 23 1.07 -3.35 -8.22
N CYS A 24 0.70 -2.69 -7.13
CA CYS A 24 1.61 -1.85 -6.36
C CYS A 24 2.68 -2.65 -5.60
N ALA A 25 2.44 -3.93 -5.31
CA ALA A 25 3.45 -4.81 -4.71
C ALA A 25 4.58 -5.12 -5.71
N GLY A 26 4.26 -5.29 -6.99
CA GLY A 26 5.21 -5.61 -8.06
C GLY A 26 5.77 -4.38 -8.80
N CYS A 27 5.23 -3.19 -8.58
CA CYS A 27 5.62 -1.99 -9.31
C CYS A 27 7.09 -1.60 -9.04
N PRO A 28 7.91 -1.35 -10.07
CA PRO A 28 9.29 -0.88 -9.88
C PRO A 28 9.36 0.54 -9.29
N TYR A 29 8.35 1.36 -9.56
CA TYR A 29 8.27 2.74 -9.07
C TYR A 29 7.60 2.89 -7.69
N LYS A 30 7.30 1.78 -7.01
CA LYS A 30 6.59 1.83 -5.72
C LYS A 30 7.36 2.59 -4.64
N GLN A 31 8.69 2.51 -4.61
CA GLN A 31 9.50 3.14 -3.58
C GLN A 31 9.38 4.68 -3.61
N PRO A 32 9.56 5.35 -4.78
CA PRO A 32 9.22 6.77 -4.91
C PRO A 32 7.79 7.14 -4.47
N CYS A 33 6.78 6.32 -4.77
CA CYS A 33 5.41 6.58 -4.32
C CYS A 33 5.25 6.44 -2.80
N ILE A 34 5.96 5.50 -2.18
CA ILE A 34 5.96 5.32 -0.72
C ILE A 34 6.57 6.55 -0.05
N ASP A 35 7.75 6.96 -0.52
CA ASP A 35 8.52 8.03 0.11
C ASP A 35 7.93 9.42 -0.17
N GLY A 36 7.48 9.65 -1.41
CA GLY A 36 6.96 10.95 -1.84
C GLY A 36 5.47 11.16 -1.60
N THR A 37 4.69 10.12 -1.27
CA THR A 37 3.23 10.25 -1.10
C THR A 37 2.71 9.52 0.10
N LEU A 38 2.95 8.21 0.21
CA LEU A 38 2.31 7.40 1.26
C LEU A 38 2.76 7.79 2.67
N ARG A 39 4.08 7.85 2.89
CA ARG A 39 4.66 8.23 4.19
C ARG A 39 4.24 9.64 4.61
N PRO A 40 4.35 10.69 3.76
CA PRO A 40 3.87 12.03 4.10
C PRO A 40 2.36 12.09 4.41
N LEU A 41 1.53 11.38 3.63
CA LEU A 41 0.08 11.36 3.83
C LEU A 41 -0.28 10.74 5.18
N LEU A 42 0.32 9.61 5.52
CA LEU A 42 0.03 8.90 6.77
C LEU A 42 0.69 9.58 7.98
N ALA A 43 1.83 10.25 7.81
CA ALA A 43 2.46 11.05 8.85
C ALA A 43 1.54 12.20 9.34
N HIS A 44 0.59 12.65 8.51
CA HIS A 44 -0.42 13.64 8.91
C HIS A 44 -1.34 13.15 10.03
N LEU A 45 -1.39 11.84 10.26
CA LEU A 45 -2.12 11.22 11.37
C LEU A 45 -1.34 11.28 12.70
N GLY A 46 -0.10 11.77 12.70
CA GLY A 46 0.78 11.81 13.87
C GLY A 46 1.36 10.44 14.26
N LEU A 47 1.23 9.44 13.39
CA LEU A 47 1.68 8.07 13.62
C LEU A 47 2.99 7.81 12.86
N ALA A 48 3.88 7.00 13.45
CA ALA A 48 4.99 6.41 12.73
C ALA A 48 4.45 5.45 11.67
N VAL A 49 5.10 5.40 10.50
CA VAL A 49 4.62 4.60 9.36
C VAL A 49 5.70 3.62 8.94
N GLU A 50 5.46 2.34 9.19
CA GLU A 50 6.31 1.26 8.72
C GLU A 50 5.69 0.57 7.49
N VAL A 51 6.51 0.34 6.47
CA VAL A 51 6.11 -0.42 5.28
C VAL A 51 6.89 -1.73 5.24
N VAL A 52 6.29 -2.80 5.77
CA VAL A 52 6.94 -4.10 6.03
C VAL A 52 7.07 -5.02 4.81
N GLY A 53 6.88 -4.47 3.61
CA GLY A 53 7.13 -5.15 2.34
C GLY A 53 5.91 -5.31 1.45
N TRP A 54 5.94 -6.38 0.66
CA TRP A 54 5.11 -6.55 -0.52
C TRP A 54 4.58 -7.98 -0.58
N ARG A 55 3.26 -8.12 -0.59
CA ARG A 55 2.61 -9.42 -0.74
C ARG A 55 1.40 -9.32 -1.64
N ILE A 56 1.31 -10.23 -2.59
CA ILE A 56 0.04 -10.52 -3.27
C ILE A 56 -0.70 -11.55 -2.40
N SER A 57 -1.52 -11.06 -1.46
CA SER A 57 -2.50 -11.89 -0.74
C SER A 57 -3.58 -12.39 -1.70
N ASP A 58 -4.40 -13.36 -1.27
CA ASP A 58 -5.53 -13.84 -2.08
C ASP A 58 -6.53 -12.71 -2.35
N GLU A 59 -6.79 -11.88 -1.35
CA GLU A 59 -7.55 -10.64 -1.46
C GLU A 59 -6.92 -9.65 -2.45
N ALA A 60 -5.60 -9.46 -2.41
CA ALA A 60 -4.90 -8.63 -3.38
C ALA A 60 -4.98 -9.19 -4.80
N ARG A 61 -5.01 -10.53 -4.93
CA ARG A 61 -5.17 -11.24 -6.20
C ARG A 61 -6.60 -11.08 -6.73
N GLU A 62 -7.60 -11.06 -5.86
CA GLU A 62 -9.00 -10.75 -6.19
C GLU A 62 -9.17 -9.29 -6.62
N ASN A 63 -8.57 -8.35 -5.88
CA ASN A 63 -8.55 -6.93 -6.26
C ASN A 63 -7.89 -6.71 -7.63
N LEU A 64 -6.88 -7.52 -7.96
CA LEU A 64 -6.22 -7.50 -9.28
C LEU A 64 -7.13 -8.07 -10.38
N ARG A 65 -7.88 -9.15 -10.09
CA ARG A 65 -8.83 -9.79 -11.02
C ARG A 65 -10.04 -8.91 -11.34
N THR A 66 -10.53 -8.17 -10.35
CA THR A 66 -11.67 -7.26 -10.50
C THR A 66 -11.30 -5.93 -11.15
N TRP A 67 -10.00 -5.65 -11.34
CA TRP A 67 -9.54 -4.41 -11.96
C TRP A 67 -9.79 -4.40 -13.48
N LYS A 68 -10.65 -3.47 -13.93
CA LYS A 68 -11.06 -3.32 -15.35
C LYS A 68 -10.39 -2.17 -16.11
N GLY A 69 -9.27 -1.63 -15.62
CA GLY A 69 -8.44 -0.68 -16.38
C GLY A 69 -9.12 0.58 -16.90
N ARG A 70 -10.24 1.05 -16.32
CA ARG A 70 -10.80 2.36 -16.70
C ARG A 70 -10.05 3.48 -16.01
N VAL A 71 -9.51 4.37 -16.84
CA VAL A 71 -8.89 5.65 -16.50
C VAL A 71 -9.98 6.65 -16.13
#